data_AF-A0A2V6NG28-F1
#
_entry.id   AF-A0A2V6NG28-F1
#
_cell.length_a   1.000
_cell.length_b   1.000
_cell.length_c   1.000
_cell.angle_alpha   90.00
_cell.angle_beta   90.00
_cell.angle_gamma   90.00
#
_symmetry.space_group_name_H-M   'P 1'
#
loop_
_entity.id
_entity.type
_entity.pdbx_description
1 polymer ?
#
loop_
_entity_poly.entity_id
_entity_poly.type
_entity_poly.pdbx_seq_one_letter_code
_entity_poly.pdbx_strand_id
1 'polypeptide(L)'
;MKSYFDHEKLDVYREAIKFCGWVGEFLASISAKAAAKDQLDRASTGIPLNIAEGNGKFSARDRARFFEMARGSALECAACLDVLLVRKLTKEELMAAQKEHLVRIVEMLVGLLRRFSDRADVLRKEAANYLSDHD
;
A
#
# COMPACT_ATOMS: atom_id res chain seq x y z
N MET A 1 3.79 -13.00 17.68
CA MET A 1 2.97 -13.92 16.86
C MET A 1 3.91 -14.86 16.14
N LYS A 2 3.59 -16.17 16.07
CA LYS A 2 4.42 -17.13 15.34
C LYS A 2 4.30 -16.83 13.84
N SER A 3 5.44 -16.75 13.14
CA SER A 3 5.48 -16.64 11.68
C SER A 3 5.81 -18.01 11.08
N TYR A 4 5.06 -18.43 10.07
CA TYR A 4 5.27 -19.62 9.25
C TYR A 4 6.09 -19.32 8.00
N PHE A 5 5.95 -18.11 7.43
CA PHE A 5 6.60 -17.72 6.19
C PHE A 5 7.46 -16.47 6.36
N ASP A 6 8.48 -16.32 5.53
CA ASP A 6 9.44 -15.21 5.67
C ASP A 6 8.83 -13.83 5.43
N HIS A 7 7.83 -13.71 4.55
CA HIS A 7 7.19 -12.43 4.28
C HIS A 7 6.41 -11.90 5.50
N GLU A 8 5.91 -12.81 6.36
CA GLU A 8 5.20 -12.45 7.60
C GLU A 8 6.11 -11.79 8.64
N LYS A 9 7.44 -11.86 8.43
CA LYS A 9 8.45 -11.19 9.25
C LYS A 9 8.66 -9.73 8.83
N LEU A 10 8.25 -9.35 7.63
CA LEU A 10 8.38 -7.98 7.14
C LEU A 10 7.34 -7.09 7.81
N ASP A 11 7.78 -5.95 8.37
CA ASP A 11 6.85 -5.00 8.99
C ASP A 11 5.85 -4.43 7.98
N VAL A 12 6.31 -4.16 6.75
CA VAL A 12 5.43 -3.69 5.67
C VAL A 12 4.32 -4.68 5.32
N TYR A 13 4.56 -5.99 5.45
CA TYR A 13 3.52 -7.00 5.24
C TYR A 13 2.47 -6.93 6.35
N ARG A 14 2.91 -6.78 7.61
CA ARG A 14 2.01 -6.68 8.77
C ARG A 14 1.15 -5.43 8.70
N GLU A 15 1.74 -4.29 8.34
CA GLU A 15 1.00 -3.05 8.12
C GLU A 15 0.02 -3.18 6.94
N ALA A 16 0.43 -3.82 5.83
CA ALA A 16 -0.47 -4.10 4.71
C ALA A 16 -1.67 -4.99 5.11
N ILE A 17 -1.46 -6.01 5.95
CA ILE A 17 -2.55 -6.85 6.47
C ILE A 17 -3.49 -6.04 7.38
N LYS A 18 -2.95 -5.19 8.26
CA LYS A 18 -3.78 -4.29 9.09
C LYS A 18 -4.63 -3.35 8.23
N PHE A 19 -4.02 -2.73 7.22
CA PHE A 19 -4.72 -1.86 6.28
C PHE A 19 -5.82 -2.62 5.53
N CYS A 20 -5.52 -3.82 5.02
CA CYS A 20 -6.50 -4.65 4.32
C CYS A 20 -7.68 -5.05 5.24
N GLY A 21 -7.41 -5.37 6.51
CA GLY A 21 -8.46 -5.65 7.50
C GLY A 21 -9.37 -4.45 7.73
N TRP A 22 -8.79 -3.26 7.90
CA TRP A 22 -9.55 -2.03 8.01
C TRP A 22 -10.39 -1.73 6.76
N VAL A 23 -9.85 -1.95 5.55
CA VAL A 23 -10.61 -1.77 4.29
C VAL A 23 -11.86 -2.65 4.28
N GLY A 24 -11.76 -3.91 4.73
CA GLY A 24 -12.92 -4.80 4.82
C GLY A 24 -14.04 -4.24 5.70
N GLU A 25 -13.70 -3.76 6.91
CA GLU A 25 -14.65 -3.12 7.82
C GLU A 25 -15.21 -1.81 7.24
N PHE A 26 -14.35 -0.99 6.64
CA PHE A 26 -14.71 0.28 6.03
C PHE A 26 -15.68 0.11 4.87
N LEU A 27 -15.43 -0.84 3.96
CA LEU A 27 -16.29 -1.10 2.81
C LEU A 27 -17.67 -1.64 3.22
N ALA A 28 -17.75 -2.36 4.34
CA ALA A 28 -19.02 -2.81 4.91
C ALA A 28 -19.87 -1.64 5.44
N SER A 29 -19.24 -0.54 5.86
CA SER A 29 -19.95 0.66 6.33
C SER A 29 -20.60 1.49 5.21
N ILE A 30 -20.14 1.34 3.97
CA ILE A 30 -20.66 2.08 2.81
C ILE A 30 -21.77 1.28 2.14
N SER A 31 -23.03 1.70 2.28
CA SER A 31 -24.17 0.99 1.68
C SER A 31 -24.29 1.15 0.17
N ALA A 32 -23.85 2.29 -0.38
CA ALA A 32 -23.94 2.57 -1.80
C ALA A 32 -22.98 1.69 -2.63
N LYS A 33 -23.44 1.23 -3.79
CA LYS A 33 -22.58 0.60 -4.79
C LYS A 33 -21.70 1.67 -5.45
N ALA A 34 -20.40 1.41 -5.54
CA ALA A 34 -19.48 2.27 -6.26
C ALA A 34 -18.29 1.47 -6.77
N ALA A 35 -17.90 1.68 -8.03
CA ALA A 35 -16.73 1.02 -8.62
C ALA A 35 -15.42 1.26 -7.83
N ALA A 36 -15.33 2.40 -7.12
CA ALA A 36 -14.22 2.71 -6.24
C ALA A 36 -14.13 1.79 -5.01
N LYS A 37 -15.26 1.23 -4.54
CA LYS A 37 -15.25 0.21 -3.47
C LYS A 37 -14.58 -1.07 -3.97
N ASP A 38 -15.02 -1.56 -5.12
CA ASP A 38 -14.48 -2.78 -5.71
C ASP A 38 -13.00 -2.63 -6.08
N GLN A 39 -12.61 -1.43 -6.55
CA GLN A 39 -11.20 -1.14 -6.80
C GLN A 39 -10.40 -1.04 -5.51
N LEU A 40 -10.93 -0.40 -4.46
CA LEU A 40 -10.25 -0.30 -3.17
C LEU A 40 -10.00 -1.69 -2.58
N ASP A 41 -10.99 -2.59 -2.63
CA ASP A 41 -10.87 -3.97 -2.12
C ASP A 41 -9.79 -4.77 -2.88
N ARG A 42 -9.81 -4.69 -4.22
CA ARG A 42 -8.80 -5.35 -5.05
C ARG A 42 -7.41 -4.76 -4.82
N ALA A 43 -7.29 -3.44 -4.77
CA ALA A 43 -6.03 -2.76 -4.57
C ALA A 43 -5.46 -3.06 -3.17
N SER A 44 -6.28 -3.01 -2.12
CA SER A 44 -5.83 -3.30 -0.74
C SER A 44 -5.38 -4.73 -0.60
N THR A 45 -6.06 -5.68 -1.25
CA THR A 45 -5.67 -7.09 -1.33
C THR A 45 -4.36 -7.26 -2.12
N GLY A 46 -4.16 -6.46 -3.16
CA GLY A 46 -2.95 -6.49 -3.99
C GLY A 46 -1.67 -6.14 -3.23
N ILE A 47 -1.73 -5.28 -2.21
CA ILE A 47 -0.55 -4.88 -1.42
C ILE A 47 0.11 -6.08 -0.73
N PRO A 48 -0.55 -6.83 0.19
CA PRO A 48 0.08 -7.95 0.88
C PRO A 48 0.43 -9.11 -0.08
N LEU A 49 -0.36 -9.35 -1.13
CA LEU A 49 -0.07 -10.40 -2.11
C LEU A 49 1.23 -10.13 -2.87
N ASN A 50 1.40 -8.91 -3.38
CA ASN A 50 2.63 -8.53 -4.08
C ASN A 50 3.84 -8.50 -3.15
N ILE A 51 3.69 -8.11 -1.87
CA ILE A 51 4.78 -8.19 -0.88
C ILE A 51 5.20 -9.64 -0.66
N ALA A 52 4.24 -10.55 -0.46
CA ALA A 52 4.52 -11.95 -0.23
C ALA A 52 5.21 -12.60 -1.43
N GLU A 53 4.69 -12.34 -2.64
CA GLU A 53 5.27 -12.86 -3.87
C GLU A 53 6.66 -12.29 -4.13
N GLY A 54 6.83 -10.97 -3.97
CA GLY A 54 8.12 -10.30 -4.08
C GLY A 54 9.14 -10.88 -3.11
N ASN A 55 8.79 -11.11 -1.85
CA ASN A 55 9.71 -11.70 -0.87
C ASN A 55 10.13 -13.14 -1.22
N GLY A 56 9.34 -13.86 -2.02
CA GLY A 56 9.65 -15.21 -2.48
C GLY A 56 10.53 -15.30 -3.73
N LYS A 57 10.78 -14.20 -4.45
CA LYS A 57 11.58 -14.24 -5.69
C LYS A 57 13.07 -14.42 -5.41
N PHE A 58 13.78 -15.11 -6.29
CA PHE A 58 15.23 -15.31 -6.13
C PHE A 58 16.06 -14.11 -6.63
N SER A 59 15.67 -13.50 -7.75
CA SER A 59 16.41 -12.37 -8.33
C SER A 59 16.00 -11.04 -7.69
N ALA A 60 16.98 -10.15 -7.44
CA ALA A 60 16.70 -8.82 -6.89
C ALA A 60 15.79 -8.00 -7.80
N ARG A 61 15.99 -8.10 -9.13
CA ARG A 61 15.15 -7.45 -10.14
C ARG A 61 13.68 -7.87 -10.04
N ASP A 62 13.40 -9.16 -9.91
CA ASP A 62 12.02 -9.63 -9.79
C ASP A 62 11.43 -9.23 -8.44
N ARG A 63 12.19 -9.33 -7.33
CA ARG A 63 11.75 -8.82 -6.02
C ARG A 63 11.29 -7.36 -6.13
N ALA A 64 12.12 -6.51 -6.72
CA ALA A 64 11.83 -5.09 -6.90
C ALA A 64 10.57 -4.86 -7.76
N ARG A 65 10.36 -5.64 -8.82
CA ARG A 65 9.15 -5.53 -9.65
C ARG A 65 7.87 -5.75 -8.83
N PHE A 66 7.85 -6.75 -7.96
CA PHE A 66 6.68 -7.01 -7.12
C PHE A 66 6.48 -5.96 -6.03
N PHE A 67 7.56 -5.46 -5.42
CA PHE A 67 7.44 -4.35 -4.48
C PHE A 67 6.97 -3.05 -5.15
N GLU A 68 7.33 -2.82 -6.42
CA GLU A 68 6.82 -1.70 -7.21
C GLU A 68 5.31 -1.84 -7.46
N MET A 69 4.84 -3.06 -7.76
CA MET A 69 3.41 -3.36 -7.90
C MET A 69 2.66 -3.16 -6.58
N ALA A 70 3.21 -3.60 -5.44
CA ALA A 70 2.63 -3.35 -4.12
C ALA A 70 2.52 -1.84 -3.84
N ARG A 71 3.53 -1.05 -4.22
CA ARG A 71 3.51 0.41 -4.08
C ARG A 71 2.43 1.03 -4.96
N GLY A 72 2.30 0.57 -6.21
CA GLY A 72 1.22 0.96 -7.11
C GLY A 72 -0.16 0.71 -6.49
N SER A 73 -0.38 -0.48 -5.93
CA SER A 73 -1.63 -0.82 -5.24
C SER A 73 -1.91 0.08 -4.01
N ALA A 74 -0.88 0.47 -3.25
CA ALA A 74 -1.06 1.39 -2.12
C ALA A 74 -1.48 2.80 -2.59
N LEU A 75 -0.89 3.30 -3.68
CA LEU A 75 -1.28 4.59 -4.27
C LEU A 75 -2.70 4.54 -4.87
N GLU A 76 -3.07 3.42 -5.50
CA GLU A 76 -4.44 3.20 -5.97
C GLU A 76 -5.45 3.21 -4.81
N CYS A 77 -5.10 2.64 -3.65
CA CYS A 77 -5.95 2.70 -2.46
C CYS A 77 -6.19 4.15 -2.03
N ALA A 78 -5.12 4.96 -1.95
CA ALA A 78 -5.24 6.38 -1.59
C ALA A 78 -6.18 7.13 -2.56
N ALA A 79 -6.01 6.92 -3.86
CA ALA A 79 -6.88 7.50 -4.88
C ALA A 79 -8.33 7.01 -4.77
N CYS A 80 -8.56 5.74 -4.44
CA CYS A 80 -9.93 5.23 -4.23
C CYS A 80 -10.60 5.88 -3.02
N LEU A 81 -9.86 6.12 -1.93
CA LEU A 81 -10.36 6.84 -0.76
C LEU A 81 -10.78 8.27 -1.16
N ASP A 82 -9.96 8.98 -1.96
CA ASP A 82 -10.31 10.30 -2.50
C ASP A 82 -11.60 10.27 -3.33
N VAL A 83 -11.73 9.28 -4.23
CA VAL A 83 -12.92 9.11 -5.05
C VAL A 83 -14.17 8.88 -4.20
N LEU A 84 -14.07 8.09 -3.11
CA LEU A 84 -15.19 7.86 -2.20
C LEU A 84 -15.59 9.14 -1.45
N LEU A 85 -14.62 9.97 -1.06
CA LEU A 85 -14.87 11.24 -0.39
C LEU A 85 -15.56 12.26 -1.29
N VAL A 86 -15.04 12.52 -2.49
CA VAL A 86 -15.63 13.50 -3.41
C VAL A 86 -17.02 13.07 -3.90
N ARG A 87 -17.30 11.76 -3.89
CA ARG A 87 -18.63 11.20 -4.16
C ARG A 87 -19.57 11.23 -2.94
N LYS A 88 -19.13 11.78 -1.81
CA LYS A 88 -19.89 11.88 -0.55
C LYS A 88 -20.36 10.53 -0.01
N LEU A 89 -19.56 9.48 -0.24
CA LEU A 89 -19.84 8.12 0.24
C LEU A 89 -19.19 7.84 1.60
N THR A 90 -18.33 8.74 2.06
CA THR A 90 -17.64 8.69 3.35
C THR A 90 -17.28 10.11 3.80
N LYS A 91 -16.64 10.23 4.96
CA LYS A 91 -16.14 11.49 5.51
C LYS A 91 -14.63 11.46 5.67
N GLU A 92 -14.01 12.63 5.66
CA GLU A 92 -12.55 12.79 5.69
C GLU A 92 -11.94 12.24 6.99
N GLU A 93 -12.63 12.42 8.13
CA GLU A 93 -12.15 12.01 9.44
C GLU A 93 -12.00 10.48 9.57
N LEU A 94 -12.73 9.73 8.73
CA LEU A 94 -12.65 8.26 8.70
C LEU A 94 -11.43 7.74 7.95
N MET A 95 -10.76 8.60 7.16
CA MET A 95 -9.73 8.17 6.21
C MET A 95 -8.37 8.81 6.44
N ALA A 96 -8.28 9.96 7.14
CA ALA A 96 -7.03 10.67 7.36
C ALA A 96 -5.93 9.76 7.94
N ALA A 97 -6.21 9.09 9.05
CA ALA A 97 -5.28 8.14 9.68
C ALA A 97 -4.88 6.97 8.77
N GLN A 98 -5.74 6.59 7.82
CA GLN A 98 -5.48 5.48 6.90
C GLN A 98 -4.68 5.91 5.68
N LYS A 99 -4.81 7.17 5.25
CA LYS A 99 -3.89 7.76 4.28
C LYS A 99 -2.49 7.87 4.86
N GLU A 100 -2.35 8.32 6.11
CA GLU A 100 -1.05 8.31 6.82
C GLU A 100 -0.48 6.89 6.93
N HIS A 101 -1.34 5.90 7.18
CA HIS A 101 -0.94 4.49 7.18
C HIS A 101 -0.44 4.03 5.81
N LEU A 102 -1.12 4.42 4.72
CA LEU A 102 -0.68 4.14 3.35
C LEU A 102 0.65 4.82 3.03
N VAL A 103 0.88 6.06 3.49
CA VAL A 103 2.18 6.75 3.34
C VAL A 103 3.29 5.91 3.97
N ARG A 104 3.11 5.44 5.21
CA ARG A 104 4.10 4.57 5.88
C ARG A 104 4.34 3.28 5.11
N ILE A 105 3.29 2.64 4.57
CA ILE A 105 3.43 1.45 3.71
C ILE A 105 4.29 1.78 2.48
N VAL A 106 4.01 2.89 1.80
CA VAL A 106 4.77 3.34 0.64
C VAL A 106 6.24 3.59 1.00
N GLU A 107 6.53 4.26 2.11
CA GLU A 107 7.91 4.50 2.57
C GLU A 107 8.68 3.21 2.82
N MET A 108 8.06 2.23 3.48
CA MET A 108 8.67 0.92 3.72
C MET A 108 8.93 0.18 2.40
N LEU A 109 7.99 0.24 1.45
CA LEU A 109 8.16 -0.35 0.12
C LEU A 109 9.29 0.34 -0.67
N VAL A 110 9.40 1.67 -0.59
CA VAL A 110 10.52 2.42 -1.17
C VAL A 110 11.85 1.99 -0.54
N GLY A 111 11.88 1.76 0.77
CA GLY A 111 13.06 1.20 1.46
C GLY A 111 13.49 -0.16 0.89
N LEU A 112 12.52 -1.06 0.67
CA LEU A 112 12.78 -2.36 0.03
C LEU A 112 13.23 -2.20 -1.43
N LEU A 113 12.59 -1.32 -2.19
CA LEU A 113 12.94 -1.05 -3.58
C LEU A 113 14.37 -0.52 -3.71
N ARG A 114 14.79 0.39 -2.83
CA ARG A 114 16.18 0.90 -2.80
C ARG A 114 17.21 -0.20 -2.53
N ARG A 115 16.84 -1.24 -1.78
CA ARG A 115 17.71 -2.38 -1.50
C ARG A 115 17.84 -3.34 -2.67
N PHE A 116 16.78 -3.50 -3.46
CA PHE A 116 16.70 -4.55 -4.50
C PHE A 116 16.67 -4.01 -5.94
N SER A 117 16.62 -2.69 -6.14
CA SER A 117 16.62 -2.07 -7.46
C SER A 117 17.96 -1.40 -7.80
N ASP A 118 18.46 -1.68 -9.00
CA ASP A 118 19.60 -0.96 -9.60
C ASP A 118 19.30 0.53 -9.87
N ARG A 119 18.04 0.97 -9.69
CA ARG A 119 17.59 2.38 -9.81
C ARG A 119 17.54 3.13 -8.47
N ALA A 120 18.26 2.65 -7.45
CA ALA A 120 18.25 3.23 -6.10
C ALA A 120 18.47 4.76 -6.06
N ASP A 121 19.27 5.29 -7.00
CA ASP A 121 19.57 6.73 -7.08
C ASP A 121 18.42 7.58 -7.62
N VAL A 122 17.54 7.02 -8.47
CA VAL A 122 16.33 7.71 -8.96
C VAL A 122 15.25 7.73 -7.89
N LEU A 123 15.08 6.61 -7.17
CA LEU A 123 14.15 6.48 -6.03
C LEU A 123 14.58 7.32 -4.80
N ARG A 124 15.85 7.71 -4.69
CA ARG A 124 16.30 8.70 -3.69
C ARG A 124 15.70 10.08 -3.95
N LYS A 125 15.64 10.51 -5.22
CA LYS A 125 15.10 11.83 -5.60
C LYS A 125 13.58 11.89 -5.46
N GLU A 126 12.87 10.82 -5.82
CA GLU A 126 11.40 10.78 -5.72
C GLU A 126 10.89 10.79 -4.27
N ALA A 127 11.53 10.07 -3.34
CA ALA A 127 11.07 10.08 -1.95
C ALA A 127 11.46 11.36 -1.20
N ALA A 128 12.55 12.03 -1.59
CA ALA A 128 12.89 13.35 -1.03
C ALA A 128 11.80 14.38 -1.38
N ASN A 129 11.22 14.29 -2.58
CA ASN A 129 10.11 15.15 -2.99
C ASN A 129 8.79 14.76 -2.31
N TYR A 130 8.54 13.47 -2.07
CA TYR A 130 7.37 13.02 -1.30
C TYR A 130 7.41 13.48 0.16
N LEU A 131 8.59 13.58 0.76
CA LEU A 131 8.78 14.05 2.14
C LEU A 131 8.84 15.59 2.25
N SER A 132 9.24 16.30 1.20
CA SER A 132 9.33 17.77 1.22
C SER A 132 8.01 18.49 0.96
N ASP A 133 7.04 17.81 0.34
CA ASP A 133 5.77 18.41 -0.08
C ASP A 133 4.61 18.16 0.93
N HIS A 134 4.94 17.58 2.09
CA HIS A 134 3.99 17.29 3.19
C HIS A 134 4.26 18.10 4.48
N ASP A 135 5.12 19.11 4.41
CA ASP A 135 5.29 20.15 5.45
C ASP A 135 4.51 21.45 5.10
#